data_AF-A0A7X8WJV8-F1
#
_entry.id   AF-A0A7X8WJV8-F1
#
_cell.length_a   1.000
_cell.length_b   1.000
_cell.length_c   1.000
_cell.angle_alpha   90.00
_cell.angle_beta   90.00
_cell.angle_gamma   90.00
#
_symmetry.space_group_name_H-M   'P 1'
#
loop_
_entity.id
_entity.type
_entity.pdbx_description
1 polymer ?
#
loop_
_entity_poly.entity_id
_entity_poly.type
_entity_poly.pdbx_seq_one_letter_code
_entity_poly.pdbx_strand_id
1 'polypeptide(L)' 'MARLVTLYSLQWGDLSLEDLCVKAKAFGYDGLE' A
#
# COMPACT_ATOMS: atom_id res chain seq x y z
N MET A 1 -1.82 19.53 8.19
CA MET A 1 -1.55 18.44 7.24
C MET A 1 -1.30 17.18 8.06
N ALA A 2 -2.08 16.11 7.87
CA ALA A 2 -1.74 14.83 8.49
C ALA A 2 -0.50 14.24 7.79
N ARG A 3 0.32 13.48 8.53
CA ARG A 3 1.48 12.80 7.96
C ARG A 3 0.97 11.64 7.10
N LEU A 4 1.46 11.53 5.86
CA LEU A 4 1.16 10.39 4.99
C LEU A 4 1.69 9.10 5.60
N VAL A 5 0.87 8.06 5.58
CA VAL A 5 1.21 6.70 6.01
C VAL A 5 1.26 5.80 4.79
N THR A 6 2.44 5.26 4.49
CA THR A 6 2.67 4.37 3.34
C THR A 6 2.84 2.92 3.78
N LEU A 7 2.40 2.00 2.93
CA LEU A 7 2.56 0.56 3.13
C LEU A 7 3.89 0.09 2.53
N TYR A 8 4.72 -0.57 3.34
CA TYR A 8 5.96 -1.19 2.89
C TYR A 8 5.68 -2.37 1.95
N SER A 9 6.12 -2.26 0.70
CA SER A 9 5.72 -3.17 -0.39
C SER A 9 6.45 -4.52 -0.40
N LEU A 10 7.65 -4.63 0.18
CA LEU A 10 8.46 -5.86 0.11
C LEU A 10 7.78 -7.10 0.73
N GLN A 11 6.94 -6.91 1.74
CA GLN A 11 6.22 -8.01 2.39
C GLN A 11 5.14 -8.65 1.48
N TRP A 12 4.80 -8.00 0.37
CA TRP A 12 3.68 -8.35 -0.53
C TRP A 12 4.15 -8.73 -1.94
N GLY A 13 5.39 -9.21 -2.06
CA GLY A 13 6.00 -9.54 -3.36
C GLY A 13 5.35 -10.72 -4.10
N ASP A 14 4.41 -11.42 -3.48
CA ASP A 14 3.56 -12.45 -4.09
C ASP A 14 2.38 -11.86 -4.90
N LEU A 15 2.09 -10.57 -4.73
CA LEU A 15 1.00 -9.87 -5.42
C LEU A 15 1.48 -9.08 -6.63
N SER A 16 0.58 -8.87 -7.59
CA SER A 16 0.78 -7.84 -8.61
C SER A 16 0.74 -6.44 -7.99
N LEU A 17 1.37 -5.45 -8.64
CA LEU A 17 1.32 -4.06 -8.19
C LEU A 17 -0.13 -3.55 -8.09
N GLU A 18 -0.98 -3.95 -9.05
CA GLU A 18 -2.40 -3.57 -9.07
C GLU A 18 -3.16 -4.13 -7.87
N ASP A 19 -2.99 -5.43 -7.58
CA ASP A 19 -3.62 -6.08 -6.43
C ASP A 19 -3.18 -5.46 -5.10
N LEU A 20 -1.89 -5.12 -4.99
CA LEU A 20 -1.35 -4.45 -3.81
C LEU A 20 -1.93 -3.03 -3.64
N CYS A 21 -2.08 -2.26 -4.72
CA CYS A 21 -2.68 -0.93 -4.69
C CYS A 21 -4.14 -0.98 -4.19
N VAL A 22 -4.93 -1.92 -4.70
CA VAL A 22 -6.34 -2.11 -4.28
C VAL A 22 -6.40 -2.43 -2.78
N LYS A 23 -5.54 -3.34 -2.30
CA LYS A 23 -5.47 -3.70 -0.88
C LYS A 23 -5.02 -2.53 0.00
N ALA A 24 -3.94 -1.84 -0.37
CA ALA A 24 -3.42 -0.69 0.37
C ALA A 24 -4.49 0.40 0.55
N LYS A 25 -5.27 0.67 -0.50
CA LYS A 25 -6.39 1.60 -0.41
C LYS A 25 -7.49 1.12 0.53
N ALA A 26 -7.85 -0.16 0.47
CA ALA A 26 -8.86 -0.76 1.36
C ALA A 26 -8.42 -0.76 2.84
N PHE A 27 -7.12 -0.86 3.11
CA PHE A 27 -6.54 -0.78 4.45
C PHE A 27 -6.45 0.67 4.99
N GLY A 28 -6.63 1.68 4.14
CA GLY A 28 -6.56 3.09 4.51
C GLY A 28 -5.15 3.68 4.46
N TYR A 29 -4.20 3.05 3.76
CA TYR A 29 -2.90 3.66 3.50
C TYR A 29 -3.02 4.77 2.44
N ASP A 30 -2.16 5.78 2.56
CA ASP A 30 -2.09 6.90 1.64
C ASP A 30 -1.29 6.58 0.37
N GLY A 31 -0.44 5.54 0.43
CA GLY A 31 0.38 5.10 -0.67
C GLY A 31 1.18 3.83 -0.37
N LEU A 32 2.05 3.46 -1.31
CA LEU A 32 3.02 2.39 -1.18
C LEU A 32 4.42 3.00 -1.06
N GLU A 33 5.30 2.34 -0.31
CA GLU A 33 6.75 2.57 -0.37
C GLU A 33 7.35 1.82 -1.57
#